data_AF-A0AA88XI73-F1
#
_entry.id   AF-A0AA88XI73-F1
#
_cell.length_a   1.000
_cell.length_b   1.000
_cell.length_c   1.000
_cell.angle_alpha   90.00
_cell.angle_beta   90.00
_cell.angle_gamma   90.00
#
_symmetry.space_group_name_H-M   'P 1'
#
loop_
_entity.id
_entity.type
_entity.pdbx_description
1 polymer ?
#
loop_
_entity_poly.entity_id
_entity_poly.type
_entity_poly.pdbx_seq_one_letter_code
_entity_poly.pdbx_strand_id
1 'polypeptide(L)' 'MLPLNVTDWNMGEPNNSIWDEDCVDTEPPTGKWADIPFKRQLKFICEKHIYN' A
#
# COMPACT_ATOMS: atom_id res chain seq x y z
N MET A 1 -12.59 -10.04 0.07
CA MET A 1 -11.95 -8.76 0.42
C MET A 1 -12.58 -8.28 1.72
N LEU A 2 -11.77 -8.00 2.72
CA LEU A 2 -12.26 -7.34 3.94
C LEU A 2 -12.62 -5.89 3.60
N PRO A 3 -13.63 -5.28 4.24
CA PRO A 3 -13.95 -3.88 4.03
C PRO A 3 -12.77 -2.99 4.46
N LEU A 4 -12.46 -1.99 3.63
CA LEU A 4 -11.44 -0.98 3.94
C LEU A 4 -11.99 -0.01 4.98
N ASN A 5 -11.58 -0.19 6.23
CA ASN A 5 -12.06 0.63 7.34
C ASN A 5 -11.08 1.73 7.77
N VAL A 6 -9.80 1.59 7.43
CA VAL A 6 -8.71 2.50 7.84
C VAL A 6 -7.79 2.74 6.66
N THR A 7 -7.31 3.97 6.54
CA THR A 7 -6.19 4.34 5.67
C THR A 7 -5.10 5.07 6.45
N ASP A 8 -3.83 4.89 6.08
CA ASP A 8 -2.69 5.56 6.72
C ASP A 8 -1.70 6.14 5.70
N TRP A 9 -2.23 6.95 4.79
CA TRP A 9 -1.45 7.59 3.73
C TRP A 9 -0.33 8.49 4.28
N ASN A 10 0.75 8.54 3.52
CA ASN A 10 1.80 9.53 3.70
C ASN A 10 1.27 10.92 3.33
N MET A 11 1.94 11.97 3.81
CA MET A 11 1.51 13.33 3.50
C MET A 11 1.61 13.58 1.99
N GLY A 12 0.48 13.86 1.36
CA GLY A 12 0.41 14.06 -0.08
C GLY A 12 0.04 12.82 -0.88
N GLU A 13 -0.23 11.68 -0.23
CA GLU A 13 -0.66 10.45 -0.90
C GLU A 13 -2.16 10.14 -0.66
N PRO A 14 -2.83 9.41 -1.57
CA PRO A 14 -2.34 8.97 -2.88
C PRO A 14 -2.30 10.13 -3.90
N ASN A 15 -1.31 10.17 -4.80
CA ASN A 15 -1.16 11.27 -5.76
C ASN A 15 -1.07 10.89 -7.24
N ASN A 16 -0.88 9.62 -7.57
CA ASN A 16 -0.71 9.16 -8.95
C ASN A 16 0.29 10.00 -9.78
N SER A 17 1.37 10.44 -9.15
CA SER A 17 2.35 11.39 -9.72
C SER A 17 3.13 10.86 -10.92
N ILE A 18 3.29 9.54 -11.02
CA ILE A 18 4.04 8.88 -12.12
C ILE A 18 3.11 8.19 -13.13
N TRP A 19 1.78 8.40 -13.01
CA TRP A 19 0.72 7.70 -13.76
C TRP A 19 0.66 6.20 -13.45
N ASP A 20 -0.56 5.66 -13.43
CA ASP A 20 -0.89 4.25 -13.18
C ASP A 20 -0.36 3.70 -11.83
N GLU A 21 -0.42 4.51 -10.77
CA GLU A 21 0.04 4.16 -9.41
C GLU A 21 -1.03 3.44 -8.56
N ASP A 22 -1.76 2.49 -9.12
CA ASP A 22 -2.92 1.85 -8.44
C ASP A 22 -2.58 0.77 -7.39
N CYS A 23 -1.32 0.64 -6.96
CA CYS A 23 -0.89 -0.32 -5.93
C CYS A 23 -0.43 0.40 -4.66
N VAL A 24 -0.58 -0.24 -3.49
CA VAL A 24 -0.16 0.36 -2.21
C VAL A 24 1.14 -0.27 -1.72
N ASP A 25 2.10 0.56 -1.32
CA ASP A 25 3.30 0.15 -0.57
C ASP A 25 3.40 0.91 0.76
N THR A 26 4.12 0.33 1.72
CA THR A 26 4.43 0.97 3.01
C THR A 26 5.85 1.54 2.99
N GLU A 27 5.99 2.85 3.17
CA GLU A 27 7.29 3.52 3.06
C GLU A 27 8.04 3.62 4.40
N PRO A 28 9.32 3.23 4.46
CA PRO A 28 10.16 3.48 5.63
C PRO A 28 10.57 4.98 5.72
N PRO A 29 10.82 5.52 6.91
CA PRO A 29 10.77 4.84 8.22
C PRO A 29 9.39 4.89 8.89
N THR A 30 8.43 5.64 8.34
CA THR A 30 7.14 5.92 8.99
C THR A 30 6.18 4.74 8.95
N GLY A 31 6.28 3.89 7.93
CA GLY A 31 5.33 2.80 7.66
C GLY A 31 4.03 3.27 7.00
N LYS A 32 3.94 4.57 6.65
CA LYS A 32 2.78 5.16 5.99
C LYS A 32 2.70 4.74 4.52
N TRP A 33 1.51 4.87 3.95
CA TRP A 33 1.21 4.32 2.63
C TRP A 33 1.54 5.31 1.52
N ALA A 34 2.03 4.80 0.40
CA ALA A 34 2.13 5.51 -0.86
C ALA A 34 1.46 4.68 -1.96
N ASP A 35 0.84 5.36 -2.92
CA ASP A 35 0.38 4.71 -4.14
C ASP A 35 1.57 4.61 -5.12
N ILE A 36 1.71 3.46 -5.77
CA ILE A 36 2.89 3.11 -6.57
C ILE A 36 2.52 2.38 -7.86
N PRO A 37 3.36 2.43 -8.91
CA PRO A 37 3.09 1.74 -10.16
C PRO A 37 3.02 0.24 -9.96
N PHE A 38 2.01 -0.41 -10.55
CA PHE A 38 1.74 -1.84 -10.36
C PHE A 38 2.87 -2.78 -10.80
N LYS A 39 3.78 -2.32 -11.65
CA LYS A 39 4.89 -3.13 -12.21
C LYS A 39 6.14 -3.15 -11.32
N ARG A 40 6.13 -2.50 -10.15
CA ARG A 40 7.31 -2.49 -9.26
C ARG A 40 7.59 -3.88 -8.68
N GLN A 41 8.86 -4.26 -8.66
CA GLN A 41 9.34 -5.48 -7.99
C GLN A 41 9.82 -5.13 -6.58
N LEU A 42 9.04 -5.51 -5.57
CA LEU A 42 9.28 -5.16 -4.16
C LEU A 42 9.21 -6.39 -3.26
N LYS A 43 9.72 -6.24 -2.03
CA LYS A 43 9.42 -7.20 -0.95
C LYS A 43 7.99 -6.95 -0.49
N PHE A 44 7.34 -7.98 0.06
CA PHE A 44 5.94 -7.90 0.49
C PHE A 44 5.73 -8.58 1.84
N ILE A 45 4.62 -8.24 2.47
CA ILE A 45 4.16 -8.83 3.74
C ILE A 45 3.00 -9.78 3.41
N CYS A 46 3.04 -10.99 3.97
CA CYS A 46 1.96 -11.96 3.87
C CYS A 46 1.05 -11.90 5.09
N GLU A 47 -0.26 -11.97 4.88
CA GLU A 47 -1.24 -12.26 5.92
C GLU A 47 -1.74 -13.70 5.75
N LYS A 48 -1.94 -14.43 6.86
CA LYS A 48 -2.55 -15.76 6.86
C LYS A 48 -3.79 -15.75 7.75
N HIS A 49 -4.93 -16.13 7.20
CA HIS A 49 -6.10 -16.46 7.99
C HIS A 49 -5.84 -17.73 8.80
N ILE A 50 -5.97 -17.63 10.13
CA ILE A 50 -5.98 -18.80 11.02
C ILE A 50 -7.43 -19.23 11.16
N TYR A 51 -7.80 -20.34 10.53
CA TYR A 51 -9.09 -20.99 10.75
C TYR A 51 -9.06 -21.76 12.07
N ASN A 52 -10.17 -21.75 12.82
CA ASN A 52 -10.43 -22.70 13.91
C ASN A 52 -11.08 -23.97 13.35
#